data_AF-A0A529JZK4-F1
#
_entry.id   AF-A0A529JZK4-F1
#
_cell.length_a   1.000
_cell.length_b   1.000
_cell.length_c   1.000
_cell.angle_alpha   90.00
_cell.angle_beta   90.00
_cell.angle_gamma   90.00
#
_symmetry.space_group_name_H-M   'P 1'
#
loop_
_entity.id
_entity.type
_entity.pdbx_description
1 polymer ?
#
loop_
_entity_poly.entity_id
_entity_poly.type
_entity_poly.pdbx_seq_one_letter_code
_entity_poly.pdbx_strand_id
1 'polypeptide(L)'
;NMYGTSGQMKSGHYSLECDWTAWLWGHGGSIFGPDGKFTGNDEAGLAAMAYWDKLKATMPPGVDGWTWDGEGQSVGQGVAASMLSWGEFFPFFDDPKASKVSGLMEAMVPPKPAATLRTVEQTGFGEIPGVGHQGGSSLAVSKYSKSPDAAWIFMQWATSADTQALITVLGGGTGPTRTSVYD
;
A
#
# COMPACT_ATOMS: atom_id res chain seq x y z
N ASN A 1 -10.78 -18.30 16.47
CA ASN A 1 -10.56 -18.68 15.06
C ASN A 1 -9.84 -17.52 14.39
N MET A 2 -8.71 -17.79 13.76
CA MET A 2 -7.89 -16.81 13.03
C MET A 2 -8.25 -16.88 11.54
N TYR A 3 -8.34 -15.72 10.88
CA TYR A 3 -8.60 -15.61 9.45
C TYR A 3 -7.30 -15.70 8.65
N GLY A 4 -7.39 -16.10 7.37
CA GLY A 4 -6.21 -16.28 6.52
C GLY A 4 -5.52 -14.94 6.21
N THR A 5 -6.28 -13.98 5.69
CA THR A 5 -5.82 -12.62 5.39
C THR A 5 -6.84 -11.58 5.83
N SER A 6 -6.41 -10.33 6.01
CA SER A 6 -7.27 -9.16 6.11
C SER A 6 -7.30 -8.36 4.81
N GLY A 7 -8.18 -7.35 4.74
CA GLY A 7 -8.28 -6.36 3.66
C GLY A 7 -8.74 -4.99 4.17
N GLN A 8 -8.63 -3.97 3.32
CA GLN A 8 -8.90 -2.55 3.61
C GLN A 8 -10.03 -1.99 2.70
N MET A 9 -11.20 -2.63 2.76
CA MET A 9 -12.27 -2.56 1.76
C MET A 9 -13.33 -1.47 2.02
N LYS A 10 -13.01 -0.41 2.77
CA LYS A 10 -13.97 0.65 3.09
C LYS A 10 -14.36 1.50 1.88
N SER A 11 -15.64 1.44 1.51
CA SER A 11 -16.20 2.31 0.47
C SER A 11 -16.04 3.80 0.81
N GLY A 12 -15.71 4.61 -0.20
CA GLY A 12 -15.49 6.05 -0.08
C GLY A 12 -14.14 6.45 0.51
N HIS A 13 -13.25 5.49 0.79
CA HIS A 13 -11.88 5.75 1.22
C HIS A 13 -10.87 5.27 0.18
N TYR A 14 -9.75 5.99 0.05
CA TYR A 14 -8.72 5.71 -0.96
C TYR A 14 -8.08 4.32 -0.80
N SER A 15 -7.97 3.82 0.43
CA SER A 15 -7.46 2.46 0.72
C SER A 15 -8.14 1.34 -0.08
N LEU A 16 -9.42 1.50 -0.40
CA LEU A 16 -10.14 0.51 -1.20
C LEU A 16 -9.54 0.38 -2.60
N GLU A 17 -9.11 1.49 -3.20
CA GLU A 17 -8.42 1.50 -4.49
C GLU A 17 -7.04 0.85 -4.37
N CYS A 18 -6.29 1.12 -3.29
CA CYS A 18 -4.98 0.50 -3.07
C CYS A 18 -5.07 -1.03 -2.93
N ASP A 19 -6.09 -1.54 -2.22
CA ASP A 19 -6.31 -2.99 -2.08
C ASP A 19 -6.74 -3.60 -3.42
N TRP A 20 -7.73 -2.99 -4.08
CA TRP A 20 -8.24 -3.45 -5.36
C TRP A 20 -7.17 -3.52 -6.45
N THR A 21 -6.32 -2.50 -6.55
CA THR A 21 -5.31 -2.40 -7.61
C THR A 21 -4.27 -3.51 -7.56
N ALA A 22 -3.91 -3.99 -6.37
CA ALA A 22 -3.02 -5.14 -6.25
C ALA A 22 -3.61 -6.38 -6.95
N TRP A 23 -4.92 -6.61 -6.80
CA TRP A 23 -5.62 -7.70 -7.45
C TRP A 23 -5.83 -7.44 -8.95
N LEU A 24 -6.17 -6.21 -9.34
CA LEU A 24 -6.32 -5.80 -10.74
C LEU A 24 -5.04 -6.06 -11.54
N TRP A 25 -3.91 -5.52 -11.08
CA TRP A 25 -2.62 -5.68 -11.74
C TRP A 25 -2.17 -7.13 -11.74
N GLY A 26 -2.37 -7.83 -10.62
CA GLY A 26 -2.07 -9.26 -10.49
C GLY A 26 -2.76 -10.13 -11.54
N HIS A 27 -3.90 -9.68 -12.10
CA HIS A 27 -4.63 -10.38 -13.17
C HIS A 27 -4.38 -9.79 -14.57
N GLY A 28 -3.40 -8.90 -14.73
CA GLY A 28 -3.04 -8.30 -16.01
C GLY A 28 -3.93 -7.11 -16.44
N GLY A 29 -4.71 -6.57 -15.50
CA GLY A 29 -5.50 -5.36 -15.70
C GLY A 29 -4.70 -4.08 -15.49
N SER A 30 -5.33 -2.95 -15.78
CA SER A 30 -4.90 -1.61 -15.38
C SER A 30 -6.11 -0.74 -15.07
N ILE A 31 -5.94 0.32 -14.29
CA ILE A 31 -7.00 1.28 -13.98
C ILE A 31 -7.38 2.03 -15.25
N PHE A 32 -6.37 2.49 -16.00
CA PHE A 32 -6.56 3.22 -17.25
C PHE A 32 -5.83 2.57 -18.42
N GLY A 33 -6.43 2.65 -19.60
CA GLY A 33 -5.82 2.28 -20.87
C GLY A 33 -4.96 3.42 -21.44
N PRO A 34 -4.22 3.17 -22.53
CA PRO A 34 -3.31 4.15 -23.13
C PRO A 34 -4.04 5.38 -23.72
N ASP A 35 -5.35 5.28 -23.93
CA ASP A 35 -6.20 6.41 -24.34
C ASP A 35 -6.74 7.23 -23.15
N GLY A 36 -6.28 6.92 -21.93
CA GLY A 36 -6.69 7.58 -20.69
C GLY A 36 -8.10 7.23 -20.23
N LYS A 37 -8.76 6.24 -20.84
CA LYS A 37 -10.08 5.79 -20.39
C LYS A 37 -9.96 4.70 -19.34
N PHE A 38 -10.96 4.62 -18.48
CA PHE A 38 -11.05 3.57 -17.48
C PHE A 38 -11.15 2.19 -18.15
N THR A 39 -10.26 1.29 -17.74
CA THR A 39 -10.18 -0.10 -18.22
C THR A 39 -10.19 -1.13 -17.09
N GLY A 40 -10.30 -0.69 -15.83
CA GLY A 40 -10.31 -1.57 -14.65
C GLY A 40 -11.48 -2.57 -14.59
N ASN A 41 -12.41 -2.52 -15.53
CA ASN A 41 -13.55 -3.43 -15.66
C ASN A 41 -13.53 -4.26 -16.97
N ASP A 42 -12.40 -4.36 -17.65
CA ASP A 42 -12.23 -5.30 -18.75
C ASP A 42 -12.19 -6.77 -18.27
N GLU A 43 -11.94 -7.72 -19.17
CA GLU A 43 -11.88 -9.15 -18.84
C GLU A 43 -10.92 -9.46 -17.68
N ALA A 44 -9.75 -8.81 -17.66
CA ALA A 44 -8.76 -8.98 -16.59
C ALA A 44 -9.25 -8.35 -15.28
N GLY A 45 -9.86 -7.17 -15.34
CA GLY A 45 -10.47 -6.52 -14.19
C GLY A 45 -11.62 -7.34 -13.57
N LEU A 46 -12.49 -7.91 -14.39
CA LEU A 46 -13.57 -8.79 -13.92
C LEU A 46 -13.03 -10.09 -13.32
N ALA A 47 -11.97 -10.67 -13.90
CA ALA A 47 -11.28 -11.82 -13.33
C ALA A 47 -10.68 -11.49 -11.95
N ALA A 48 -10.07 -10.31 -11.80
CA ALA A 48 -9.56 -9.82 -10.52
C ALA A 48 -10.67 -9.68 -9.47
N MET A 49 -11.82 -9.10 -9.84
CA MET A 49 -12.96 -8.97 -8.93
C MET A 49 -13.50 -10.33 -8.49
N ALA A 50 -13.61 -11.29 -9.41
CA ALA A 50 -14.06 -12.65 -9.07
C ALA A 50 -13.09 -13.37 -8.13
N TYR A 51 -11.77 -13.09 -8.23
CA TYR A 51 -10.79 -13.58 -7.28
C TYR A 51 -10.93 -12.86 -5.93
N TRP A 52 -11.08 -11.54 -5.92
CA TRP A 52 -11.19 -10.76 -4.70
C TRP A 52 -12.45 -11.10 -3.89
N ASP A 53 -13.57 -11.38 -4.55
CA ASP A 53 -14.79 -11.90 -3.89
C ASP A 53 -14.54 -13.25 -3.18
N LYS A 54 -13.79 -14.16 -3.81
CA LYS A 54 -13.39 -15.44 -3.19
C LYS A 54 -12.45 -15.21 -2.01
N LEU A 55 -11.52 -14.26 -2.13
CA LEU A 55 -10.58 -13.93 -1.06
C LEU A 55 -11.31 -13.31 0.13
N LYS A 56 -12.22 -12.37 -0.11
CA LYS A 56 -13.07 -11.73 0.90
C LYS A 56 -13.86 -12.74 1.72
N ALA A 57 -14.32 -13.84 1.13
CA ALA A 57 -15.01 -14.91 1.86
C ALA A 57 -14.14 -15.56 2.96
N THR A 58 -12.82 -15.37 2.93
CA THR A 58 -11.85 -15.86 3.92
C THR A 58 -11.37 -14.77 4.89
N MET A 59 -11.81 -13.52 4.71
CA MET A 59 -11.44 -12.37 5.52
C MET A 59 -12.33 -12.19 6.76
N PRO A 60 -11.90 -11.40 7.77
CA PRO A 60 -12.72 -11.10 8.93
C PRO A 60 -14.05 -10.40 8.61
N PRO A 61 -15.12 -10.64 9.40
CA PRO A 61 -16.39 -9.94 9.27
C PRO A 61 -16.22 -8.48 9.70
N GLY A 62 -16.06 -7.58 8.74
CA GLY A 62 -15.84 -6.15 9.00
C GLY A 62 -14.92 -5.46 8.02
N VAL A 63 -14.21 -6.20 7.15
CA VAL A 63 -13.28 -5.62 6.17
C VAL A 63 -13.89 -4.53 5.28
N ASP A 64 -15.19 -4.58 4.99
CA ASP A 64 -15.92 -3.55 4.25
C ASP A 64 -16.03 -2.20 4.97
N GLY A 65 -15.71 -2.16 6.26
CA GLY A 65 -15.68 -0.96 7.09
C GLY A 65 -14.27 -0.46 7.40
N TRP A 66 -13.22 -1.19 6.98
CA TRP A 66 -11.84 -0.92 7.36
C TRP A 66 -11.05 -0.16 6.30
N THR A 67 -10.32 0.85 6.74
CA THR A 67 -9.20 1.45 6.00
C THR A 67 -7.92 0.64 6.27
N TRP A 68 -6.78 1.07 5.75
CA TRP A 68 -5.45 0.58 6.13
C TRP A 68 -5.29 0.43 7.65
N ASP A 69 -5.78 1.39 8.45
CA ASP A 69 -5.68 1.34 9.91
C ASP A 69 -6.44 0.15 10.51
N GLY A 70 -7.66 -0.09 10.04
CA GLY A 70 -8.50 -1.19 10.53
C GLY A 70 -7.94 -2.55 10.12
N GLU A 71 -7.41 -2.64 8.91
CA GLU A 71 -6.70 -3.82 8.42
C GLU A 71 -5.48 -4.13 9.30
N GLY A 72 -4.57 -3.15 9.48
CA GLY A 72 -3.39 -3.29 10.31
C GLY A 72 -3.72 -3.62 11.76
N GLN A 73 -4.70 -2.94 12.37
CA GLN A 73 -5.16 -3.25 13.73
C GLN A 73 -5.68 -4.68 13.85
N SER A 74 -6.40 -5.20 12.86
CA SER A 74 -6.92 -6.56 12.90
C SER A 74 -5.78 -7.59 12.98
N VAL A 75 -4.73 -7.41 12.18
CA VAL A 75 -3.53 -8.25 12.20
C VAL A 75 -2.77 -8.08 13.52
N GLY A 76 -2.59 -6.85 13.98
CA GLY A 76 -1.97 -6.54 15.27
C GLY A 76 -2.66 -7.20 16.47
N GLN A 77 -3.97 -7.42 16.38
CA GLN A 77 -4.77 -8.11 17.39
C GLN A 77 -4.82 -9.64 17.21
N GLY A 78 -4.10 -10.19 16.23
CA GLY A 78 -4.08 -11.62 15.92
C GLY A 78 -5.37 -12.14 15.29
N VAL A 79 -6.16 -11.27 14.66
CA VAL A 79 -7.43 -11.64 14.00
C VAL A 79 -7.17 -12.33 12.66
N ALA A 80 -6.18 -11.85 11.90
CA ALA A 80 -5.77 -12.43 10.62
C ALA A 80 -4.28 -12.79 10.63
N ALA A 81 -3.90 -13.84 9.90
CA ALA A 81 -2.52 -14.33 9.84
C ALA A 81 -1.63 -13.50 8.90
N SER A 82 -2.20 -12.85 7.89
CA SER A 82 -1.48 -12.01 6.94
C SER A 82 -2.32 -10.84 6.45
N MET A 83 -1.66 -9.91 5.74
CA MET A 83 -2.29 -8.86 4.95
C MET A 83 -1.36 -8.44 3.82
N LEU A 84 -1.91 -7.91 2.73
CA LEU A 84 -1.14 -7.22 1.70
C LEU A 84 -1.30 -5.71 1.91
N SER A 85 -0.38 -5.13 2.66
CA SER A 85 -0.55 -3.76 3.15
C SER A 85 0.81 -3.08 3.36
N TRP A 86 0.81 -2.02 4.16
CA TRP A 86 1.90 -1.05 4.27
C TRP A 86 2.96 -1.47 5.29
N GLY A 87 4.23 -1.28 4.93
CA GLY A 87 5.36 -1.56 5.85
C GLY A 87 5.38 -0.68 7.10
N GLU A 88 4.64 0.42 7.12
CA GLU A 88 4.54 1.33 8.27
C GLU A 88 3.94 0.69 9.53
N PHE A 89 3.27 -0.46 9.39
CA PHE A 89 2.72 -1.16 10.55
C PHE A 89 3.78 -1.93 11.36
N PHE A 90 4.98 -2.17 10.85
CA PHE A 90 5.99 -2.98 11.55
C PHE A 90 6.34 -2.46 12.95
N PRO A 91 6.60 -1.16 13.18
CA PRO A 91 6.84 -0.65 14.54
C PRO A 91 5.67 -0.90 15.49
N PHE A 92 4.43 -0.82 15.00
CA PHE A 92 3.25 -1.17 15.79
C PHE A 92 3.17 -2.67 16.06
N PHE A 93 3.44 -3.51 15.06
CA PHE A 93 3.42 -4.96 15.21
C PHE A 93 4.48 -5.48 16.17
N ASP A 94 5.67 -4.89 16.13
CA ASP A 94 6.80 -5.29 16.94
C ASP A 94 6.75 -4.79 18.39
N ASP A 95 5.86 -3.83 18.72
CA ASP A 95 5.68 -3.37 20.10
C ASP A 95 4.83 -4.38 20.91
N PRO A 96 5.42 -5.13 21.87
CA PRO A 96 4.69 -6.11 22.69
C PRO A 96 3.66 -5.46 23.64
N LYS A 97 3.66 -4.14 23.81
CA LYS A 97 2.65 -3.41 24.59
C LYS A 97 1.45 -2.98 23.74
N ALA A 98 1.62 -2.86 22.43
CA ALA A 98 0.58 -2.39 21.51
C ALA A 98 -0.03 -3.53 20.67
N SER A 99 0.73 -4.61 20.44
CA SER A 99 0.40 -5.68 19.51
C SER A 99 0.53 -7.07 20.14
N LYS A 100 -0.33 -8.00 19.71
CA LYS A 100 -0.29 -9.42 20.09
C LYS A 100 0.60 -10.26 19.17
N VAL A 101 1.12 -9.66 18.10
CA VAL A 101 1.95 -10.33 17.09
C VAL A 101 3.41 -9.87 17.11
N SER A 102 3.85 -9.23 18.20
CA SER A 102 5.25 -8.82 18.39
C SER A 102 6.19 -10.02 18.23
N GLY A 103 7.17 -9.86 17.34
CA GLY A 103 8.13 -10.90 16.98
C GLY A 103 7.57 -12.03 16.08
N LEU A 104 6.35 -11.90 15.58
CA LEU A 104 5.71 -12.91 14.71
C LEU A 104 5.53 -12.47 13.25
N MET A 105 5.67 -11.17 12.97
CA MET A 105 5.43 -10.60 11.64
C MET A 105 6.73 -10.51 10.84
N GLU A 106 6.67 -10.84 9.55
CA GLU A 106 7.79 -10.70 8.62
C GLU A 106 7.29 -10.16 7.28
N ALA A 107 8.10 -9.32 6.64
CA ALA A 107 7.79 -8.79 5.32
C ALA A 107 8.10 -9.84 4.25
N MET A 108 7.16 -10.06 3.34
CA MET A 108 7.33 -11.00 2.23
C MET A 108 7.03 -10.32 0.91
N VAL A 109 7.73 -10.76 -0.14
CA VAL A 109 7.40 -10.35 -1.50
C VAL A 109 5.97 -10.82 -1.80
N PRO A 110 5.08 -9.95 -2.32
CA PRO A 110 3.73 -10.35 -2.68
C PRO A 110 3.69 -11.54 -3.66
N PRO A 111 2.57 -12.28 -3.71
CA PRO A 111 2.42 -13.37 -4.66
C PRO A 111 2.69 -12.94 -6.10
N LYS A 112 3.25 -13.86 -6.89
CA LYS A 112 3.43 -13.64 -8.34
C LYS A 112 2.08 -13.36 -9.01
N PRO A 113 2.06 -12.52 -10.07
CA PRO A 113 0.81 -12.21 -10.73
C PRO A 113 0.31 -13.45 -11.48
N ALA A 114 -1.02 -13.61 -11.55
CA ALA A 114 -1.68 -14.68 -12.27
C ALA A 114 -1.58 -14.51 -13.80
N ALA A 115 -1.35 -13.29 -14.26
CA ALA A 115 -1.14 -12.96 -15.67
C ALA A 115 0.04 -11.98 -15.84
N THR A 116 0.48 -11.80 -17.07
CA THR A 116 1.51 -10.80 -17.40
C THR A 116 1.00 -9.40 -17.06
N LEU A 117 1.80 -8.64 -16.31
CA LEU A 117 1.53 -7.24 -15.99
C LEU A 117 1.54 -6.39 -17.27
N ARG A 118 0.64 -5.40 -17.37
CA ARG A 118 0.71 -4.39 -18.43
C ARG A 118 1.98 -3.54 -18.28
N THR A 119 2.57 -3.16 -19.41
CA THR A 119 3.67 -2.19 -19.43
C THR A 119 3.14 -0.77 -19.31
N VAL A 120 4.01 0.19 -18.97
CA VAL A 120 3.62 1.61 -18.85
C VAL A 120 2.98 2.13 -20.14
N GLU A 121 3.46 1.70 -21.31
CA GLU A 121 2.93 2.10 -22.62
C GLU A 121 1.52 1.54 -22.89
N GLN A 122 1.11 0.49 -22.17
CA GLN A 122 -0.21 -0.12 -22.24
C GLN A 122 -1.20 0.49 -21.23
N THR A 123 -0.79 1.53 -20.51
CA THR A 123 -1.59 2.17 -19.47
C THR A 123 -1.71 3.68 -19.67
N GLY A 124 -2.62 4.31 -18.92
CA GLY A 124 -2.83 5.76 -18.90
C GLY A 124 -2.23 6.42 -17.66
N PHE A 125 -2.02 7.74 -17.73
CA PHE A 125 -1.62 8.58 -16.58
C PHE A 125 -0.32 8.16 -15.86
N GLY A 126 0.56 7.42 -16.52
CA GLY A 126 1.82 6.95 -15.93
C GLY A 126 1.64 5.84 -14.89
N GLU A 127 0.53 5.10 -14.96
CA GLU A 127 0.31 3.91 -14.14
C GLU A 127 1.44 2.88 -14.35
N ILE A 128 1.88 2.26 -13.26
CA ILE A 128 2.94 1.24 -13.28
C ILE A 128 2.40 -0.01 -12.58
N PRO A 129 1.84 -0.97 -13.33
CA PRO A 129 1.30 -2.21 -12.76
C PRO A 129 2.36 -3.02 -12.01
N GLY A 130 2.00 -3.54 -10.84
CA GLY A 130 2.87 -4.31 -9.95
C GLY A 130 2.15 -5.43 -9.20
N VAL A 131 2.88 -6.20 -8.38
CA VAL A 131 2.32 -7.28 -7.53
C VAL A 131 1.82 -6.79 -6.15
N GLY A 132 1.88 -5.48 -5.93
CA GLY A 132 1.35 -4.80 -4.76
C GLY A 132 1.30 -3.31 -5.04
N HIS A 133 0.35 -2.61 -4.43
CA HIS A 133 0.22 -1.18 -4.59
C HIS A 133 1.42 -0.46 -3.97
N GLN A 134 2.07 0.39 -4.76
CA GLN A 134 3.14 1.28 -4.28
C GLN A 134 2.51 2.64 -3.98
N GLY A 135 2.58 3.05 -2.73
CA GLY A 135 2.12 4.37 -2.28
C GLY A 135 3.28 5.21 -1.77
N GLY A 136 2.96 6.39 -1.27
CA GLY A 136 3.93 7.27 -0.66
C GLY A 136 3.43 8.71 -0.60
N SER A 137 4.14 9.52 0.17
CA SER A 137 3.92 10.96 0.21
C SER A 137 5.10 11.68 -0.44
N SER A 138 4.80 12.75 -1.17
CA SER A 138 5.81 13.64 -1.75
C SER A 138 5.69 15.03 -1.14
N LEU A 139 6.84 15.69 -0.98
CA LEU A 139 6.91 17.10 -0.61
C LEU A 139 7.05 17.94 -1.88
N ALA A 140 6.34 19.07 -1.92
CA ALA A 140 6.43 20.03 -3.01
C ALA A 140 6.51 21.46 -2.45
N VAL A 141 7.35 22.29 -3.05
CA VAL A 141 7.43 23.72 -2.71
C VAL A 141 6.38 24.47 -3.53
N SER A 142 5.47 25.16 -2.84
CA SER A 142 4.44 25.97 -3.49
C SER A 142 5.05 27.12 -4.30
N LYS A 143 4.58 27.30 -5.53
CA LYS A 143 4.90 28.47 -6.39
C LYS A 143 4.56 29.81 -5.74
N TYR A 144 3.65 29.82 -4.76
CA TYR A 144 3.19 31.01 -4.05
C TYR A 144 3.82 31.17 -2.66
N SER A 145 4.81 30.34 -2.31
CA SER A 145 5.50 30.46 -1.02
C SER A 145 6.08 31.87 -0.85
N LYS A 146 5.88 32.45 0.34
CA LYS A 146 6.53 33.71 0.74
C LYS A 146 8.01 33.51 1.12
N SER A 147 8.46 32.26 1.17
CA SER A 147 9.84 31.89 1.52
C SER A 147 10.24 30.59 0.79
N PRO A 148 10.34 30.62 -0.57
CA PRO A 148 10.59 29.43 -1.37
C PRO A 148 11.95 28.78 -1.07
N ASP A 149 13.00 29.59 -0.85
CA ASP A 149 14.34 29.07 -0.55
C ASP A 149 14.36 28.34 0.79
N ALA A 150 13.73 28.89 1.83
CA ALA A 150 13.64 28.23 3.13
C ALA A 150 12.84 26.93 3.05
N ALA A 151 11.72 26.92 2.32
CA ALA A 151 10.93 25.70 2.09
C ALA A 151 11.73 24.65 1.32
N TRP A 152 12.54 25.07 0.35
CA TRP A 152 13.44 24.19 -0.41
C TRP A 152 14.53 23.59 0.49
N ILE A 153 15.18 24.38 1.34
CA ILE A 153 16.15 23.87 2.33
C ILE A 153 15.49 22.89 3.29
N PHE A 154 14.29 23.21 3.79
CA PHE A 154 13.54 22.30 4.65
C PHE A 154 13.24 20.97 3.96
N MET A 155 12.78 20.99 2.71
CA MET A 155 12.49 19.76 1.96
C MET A 155 13.74 18.90 1.76
N GLN A 156 14.89 19.52 1.49
CA GLN A 156 16.17 18.79 1.40
C GLN A 156 16.57 18.16 2.73
N TRP A 157 16.41 18.89 3.85
CA TRP A 157 16.70 18.36 5.18
C TRP A 157 15.72 17.23 5.57
N ALA A 158 14.41 17.43 5.35
CA ALA A 158 13.36 16.48 5.69
C ALA A 158 13.50 15.16 4.91
N THR A 159 14.10 15.23 3.71
CA THR A 159 14.33 14.07 2.85
C THR A 159 15.78 13.62 2.84
N SER A 160 16.67 14.13 3.70
CA SER A 160 18.06 13.65 3.79
C SER A 160 18.11 12.22 4.33
N ALA A 161 19.22 11.51 4.12
CA ALA A 161 19.34 10.12 4.57
C ALA A 161 19.14 9.99 6.09
N ASP A 162 19.85 10.80 6.88
CA ASP A 162 19.74 10.80 8.35
C ASP A 162 18.33 11.09 8.83
N THR A 163 17.65 12.09 8.24
CA THR A 163 16.30 12.45 8.64
C THR A 163 15.30 11.35 8.24
N GLN A 164 15.46 10.74 7.06
CA GLN A 164 14.62 9.61 6.67
C GLN A 164 14.81 8.41 7.60
N ALA A 165 16.04 8.07 7.98
CA ALA A 165 16.30 7.01 8.95
C ALA A 165 15.59 7.28 10.29
N LEU A 166 15.65 8.52 10.78
CA LEU A 166 14.94 8.92 12.00
C LEU A 166 13.42 8.82 11.85
N ILE A 167 12.85 9.26 10.74
CA ILE A 167 11.41 9.16 10.49
C ILE A 167 10.97 7.69 10.40
N THR A 168 11.75 6.83 9.75
CA THR A 168 11.44 5.40 9.66
C THR A 168 11.45 4.74 11.05
N VAL A 169 12.47 5.00 11.86
CA VAL A 169 12.64 4.33 13.16
C VAL A 169 11.72 4.91 14.24
N LEU A 170 11.52 6.23 14.26
CA LEU A 170 10.80 6.94 15.33
C LEU A 170 9.41 7.43 14.92
N GLY A 171 9.21 7.70 13.63
CA GLY A 171 8.01 8.33 13.08
C GLY A 171 6.92 7.36 12.64
N GLY A 172 7.06 6.06 12.92
CA GLY A 172 6.04 5.06 12.60
C GLY A 172 6.28 4.27 11.33
N GLY A 173 7.53 3.95 10.99
CA GLY A 173 7.82 2.84 10.07
C GLY A 173 7.71 3.14 8.59
N THR A 174 7.57 4.41 8.20
CA THR A 174 7.50 4.77 6.77
C THR A 174 8.75 4.27 6.05
N GLY A 175 8.57 3.54 4.94
CA GLY A 175 9.68 3.05 4.13
C GLY A 175 10.54 4.21 3.60
N PRO A 176 11.88 4.17 3.78
CA PRO A 176 12.76 5.18 3.18
C PRO A 176 12.60 5.24 1.66
N THR A 177 12.63 6.46 1.12
CA THR A 177 12.59 6.74 -0.33
C THR A 177 13.98 6.95 -0.93
N ARG A 178 15.03 6.85 -0.11
CA ARG A 178 16.43 6.83 -0.54
C ARG A 178 17.02 5.45 -0.32
N THR A 179 17.64 4.90 -1.36
CA THR A 179 18.37 3.62 -1.27
C THR A 179 19.46 3.65 -0.22
N SER A 180 20.16 4.79 -0.08
CA SER A 180 21.24 4.99 0.90
C SER A 180 20.83 4.94 2.38
N VAL A 181 19.53 4.81 2.68
CA VAL A 181 19.04 4.63 4.05
C VAL A 181 18.99 3.15 4.43
N TYR A 182 19.00 2.27 3.45
CA TYR A 182 19.01 0.81 3.65
C TYR A 182 20.44 0.23 3.76
N ASP A 183 21.47 1.03 3.48
CA ASP A 183 22.90 0.68 3.60
C ASP A 183 23.46 1.08 4.98
#